data_AF-A0A7W1N7K2-F1
#
_entry.id   AF-A0A7W1N7K2-F1
#
_cell.length_a   1.000
_cell.length_b   1.000
_cell.length_c   1.000
_cell.angle_alpha   90.00
_cell.angle_beta   90.00
_cell.angle_gamma   90.00
#
_symmetry.space_group_name_H-M   'P 1'
#
loop_
_entity.id
_entity.type
_entity.pdbx_description
1 polymer ?
#
loop_
_entity_poly.entity_id
_entity_poly.type
_entity_poly.pdbx_seq_one_letter_code
_entity_poly.pdbx_strand_id
1 'polypeptide(L)'
;MSVDRHAPGYEPRFDLDSVVGRQGELFAQDIARGLADGTVEVKTDEASAYTGNVYVEYQCLRSKGWMPSGIATTEAEWWAFVLGPRKDVLFALSTDRLRKLVDHAQQNPWMRKRCVKGGNPTYGVAIPMGQFVEGAVGTKRKAA
;
A
#
# COMPACT_ATOMS: atom_id res chain seq x y z
N MET A 1 -9.40 -25.44 -0.28
CA MET A 1 -10.13 -25.25 0.99
C MET A 1 -9.14 -24.76 2.02
N SER A 2 -9.35 -23.61 2.66
CA SER A 2 -8.46 -23.12 3.73
C SER A 2 -8.75 -23.88 5.02
N VAL A 3 -7.77 -24.60 5.55
CA VAL A 3 -7.87 -25.27 6.85
C VAL A 3 -7.85 -24.21 7.96
N ASP A 4 -8.83 -24.25 8.87
CA ASP A 4 -8.84 -23.40 10.06
C ASP A 4 -7.85 -23.94 11.09
N ARG A 5 -6.68 -23.29 11.19
CA ARG A 5 -5.57 -23.69 12.07
C ARG A 5 -5.72 -23.20 13.50
N HIS A 6 -6.76 -22.42 13.78
CA HIS A 6 -7.06 -21.93 15.13
C HIS A 6 -8.22 -22.69 15.77
N ALA A 7 -8.78 -23.69 15.06
CA ALA A 7 -9.80 -24.55 15.60
C ALA A 7 -9.26 -25.40 16.77
N PRO A 8 -10.02 -25.57 17.87
CA PRO A 8 -9.68 -26.51 18.92
C PRO A 8 -9.50 -27.92 18.35
N GLY A 9 -8.34 -28.54 18.58
CA GLY A 9 -8.02 -29.87 18.05
C GLY A 9 -7.27 -29.88 16.71
N TYR A 10 -6.81 -28.72 16.21
CA TYR A 10 -5.85 -28.69 15.11
C TYR A 10 -4.52 -29.33 15.53
N GLU A 11 -4.17 -30.45 14.89
CA GLU A 11 -2.84 -31.05 14.99
C GLU A 11 -1.93 -30.49 13.88
N PRO A 12 -0.84 -29.77 14.21
CA PRO A 12 0.12 -29.30 13.22
C PRO A 12 0.71 -30.48 12.45
N ARG A 13 0.50 -30.48 11.14
CA ARG A 13 0.92 -31.54 10.22
C ARG A 13 1.99 -30.93 9.33
N PHE A 14 3.25 -31.27 9.62
CA PHE A 14 4.43 -30.65 9.01
C PHE A 14 4.38 -30.67 7.47
N ASP A 15 3.86 -31.73 6.88
CA ASP A 15 3.62 -31.89 5.44
C ASP A 15 2.63 -30.84 4.89
N LEU A 16 1.48 -30.65 5.53
CA LEU A 16 0.48 -29.65 5.13
C LEU A 16 0.95 -28.21 5.39
N ASP A 17 1.65 -27.99 6.50
CA ASP A 17 2.22 -26.70 6.85
C ASP A 17 3.39 -26.33 5.92
N SER A 18 4.18 -27.32 5.45
CA SER A 18 5.26 -27.10 4.47
C SER A 18 4.76 -26.70 3.09
N VAL A 19 3.62 -27.24 2.64
CA VAL A 19 2.97 -26.84 1.38
C VAL A 19 2.53 -25.37 1.44
N VAL A 20 2.06 -24.91 2.59
CA VAL A 20 1.64 -23.51 2.76
C VAL A 20 2.84 -22.59 2.90
N GLY A 21 3.89 -23.01 3.62
CA GLY A 21 5.16 -22.28 3.66
C GLY A 21 5.72 -22.07 2.26
N ARG A 22 5.69 -23.13 1.42
CA ARG A 22 6.10 -23.07 0.02
C ARG A 22 5.23 -22.13 -0.83
N GLN A 23 3.93 -22.06 -0.58
CA GLN A 23 3.05 -21.09 -1.26
C GLN A 23 3.38 -19.64 -0.87
N GLY A 24 3.72 -19.39 0.40
CA GLY A 24 4.20 -18.08 0.83
C GLY A 24 5.53 -17.69 0.18
N GLU A 25 6.46 -18.63 0.05
CA GLU A 25 7.73 -18.42 -0.64
C GLU A 25 7.55 -18.15 -2.14
N LEU A 26 6.68 -18.91 -2.83
CA LEU A 26 6.36 -18.67 -4.23
C LEU A 26 5.72 -17.29 -4.43
N PHE A 27 4.80 -16.89 -3.54
CA PHE A 27 4.22 -15.56 -3.58
C PHE A 27 5.26 -14.45 -3.37
N ALA A 28 6.19 -14.64 -2.43
CA ALA A 28 7.30 -13.71 -2.23
C ALA A 28 8.22 -13.63 -3.46
N GLN A 29 8.47 -14.76 -4.13
CA GLN A 29 9.20 -14.80 -5.40
C GLN A 29 8.46 -14.11 -6.53
N ASP A 30 7.14 -14.28 -6.62
CA ASP A 30 6.31 -13.63 -7.64
C ASP A 30 6.27 -12.11 -7.43
N ILE A 31 6.18 -11.64 -6.17
CA ILE A 31 6.33 -10.21 -5.86
C ILE A 31 7.73 -9.74 -6.25
N ALA A 32 8.79 -10.45 -5.87
CA ALA A 32 10.15 -10.06 -6.19
C ALA A 32 10.38 -9.96 -7.71
N ARG A 33 9.85 -10.90 -8.49
CA ARG A 33 9.86 -10.88 -9.95
C ARG A 33 9.02 -9.74 -10.50
N GLY A 34 7.81 -9.53 -9.99
CA GLY A 34 6.97 -8.40 -10.40
C GLY A 34 7.62 -7.05 -10.14
N LEU A 35 8.40 -6.93 -9.06
CA LEU A 35 9.16 -5.72 -8.74
C LEU A 35 10.45 -5.58 -9.59
N ALA A 36 11.05 -6.69 -10.03
CA ALA A 36 12.28 -6.69 -10.81
C ALA A 36 12.04 -6.53 -12.32
N ASP A 37 11.04 -7.24 -12.84
CA ASP A 37 10.75 -7.37 -14.27
C ASP A 37 9.53 -6.53 -14.71
N GLY A 38 8.67 -6.13 -13.76
CA GLY A 38 7.48 -5.30 -14.02
C GLY A 38 7.74 -3.79 -13.90
N THR A 39 6.68 -3.00 -14.04
CA THR A 39 6.75 -1.54 -13.85
C THR A 39 6.37 -1.17 -12.42
N VAL A 40 7.26 -0.43 -11.74
CA VAL A 40 7.08 -0.03 -10.34
C VAL A 40 7.25 1.47 -10.20
N GLU A 41 6.27 2.14 -9.60
CA GLU A 41 6.44 3.51 -9.10
C GLU A 41 6.89 3.47 -7.64
N VAL A 42 7.99 4.13 -7.33
CA VAL A 42 8.57 4.15 -5.96
C VAL A 42 8.45 5.54 -5.36
N LYS A 43 7.87 5.62 -4.16
CA LYS A 43 7.80 6.86 -3.36
C LYS A 43 8.49 6.67 -2.02
N THR A 44 9.51 7.49 -1.76
CA THR A 44 10.07 7.60 -0.41
C THR A 44 9.22 8.56 0.43
N ASP A 45 8.73 8.07 1.56
CA ASP A 45 7.93 8.84 2.51
C ASP A 45 8.57 8.81 3.90
N GLU A 46 9.58 9.66 4.10
CA GLU A 46 10.30 9.79 5.38
C GLU A 46 9.39 10.37 6.47
N ALA A 47 8.40 11.18 6.08
CA ALA A 47 7.46 11.80 7.00
C ALA A 47 6.47 10.79 7.63
N SER A 48 6.29 9.63 7.00
CA SER A 48 5.42 8.58 7.50
C SER A 48 5.75 8.11 8.93
N ALA A 49 7.05 8.05 9.28
CA ALA A 49 7.50 7.66 10.62
C ALA A 49 7.12 8.67 11.71
N TYR A 50 7.00 9.96 11.36
CA TYR A 50 6.67 11.03 12.32
C TYR A 50 5.17 11.31 12.37
N THR A 51 4.50 11.21 11.23
CA THR A 51 3.07 11.54 11.12
C THR A 51 2.17 10.33 11.39
N GLY A 52 2.70 9.11 11.33
CA GLY A 52 1.92 7.88 11.41
C GLY A 52 1.02 7.63 10.19
N ASN A 53 1.21 8.37 9.10
CA ASN A 53 0.39 8.28 7.89
C ASN A 53 1.23 7.94 6.67
N VAL A 54 0.63 7.27 5.68
CA VAL A 54 1.18 7.13 4.33
C VAL A 54 0.53 8.19 3.45
N TYR A 55 1.33 9.04 2.81
CA TYR A 55 0.80 10.08 1.92
C TYR A 55 0.82 9.63 0.45
N VAL A 56 -0.35 9.65 -0.18
CA VAL A 56 -0.54 9.29 -1.59
C VAL A 56 -1.07 10.49 -2.36
N GLU A 57 -0.27 10.98 -3.29
CA GLU A 57 -0.58 12.13 -4.14
C GLU A 57 -1.38 11.72 -5.37
N TYR A 58 -2.39 12.52 -5.73
CA TYR A 58 -3.16 12.39 -6.96
C TYR A 58 -3.18 13.66 -7.84
N GLN A 59 -2.68 14.78 -7.33
CA GLN A 59 -2.65 16.07 -8.03
C GLN A 59 -1.44 16.92 -7.64
N CYS A 60 -0.91 17.67 -8.60
CA CYS A 60 0.20 18.61 -8.40
C CYS A 60 -0.12 19.96 -9.03
N LEU A 61 0.27 21.05 -8.37
CA LEU A 61 0.21 22.39 -8.94
C LEU A 61 1.31 22.53 -9.99
N ARG A 62 0.92 22.94 -11.20
CA ARG A 62 1.81 23.28 -12.32
C ARG A 62 1.44 24.66 -12.85
N SER A 63 2.16 25.13 -13.88
CA SER A 63 1.93 26.45 -14.49
C SER A 63 0.50 26.71 -14.97
N LYS A 64 -0.24 25.65 -15.35
CA LYS A 64 -1.63 25.73 -15.83
C LYS A 64 -2.68 25.45 -14.74
N GLY A 65 -2.27 25.34 -13.48
CA GLY A 65 -3.15 24.99 -12.35
C GLY A 65 -2.92 23.57 -11.83
N TRP A 66 -3.90 23.05 -11.11
CA TRP A 66 -3.86 21.69 -10.55
C TRP A 66 -4.06 20.65 -11.64
N MET A 67 -3.07 19.80 -11.82
CA MET A 67 -3.06 18.74 -12.83
C MET A 67 -3.03 17.38 -12.14
N PRO A 68 -3.65 16.33 -12.71
CA PRO A 68 -3.46 14.95 -12.26
C PRO A 68 -1.97 14.58 -12.17
N SER A 69 -1.60 13.84 -11.13
CA SER A 69 -0.23 13.34 -10.91
C SER A 69 -0.24 12.06 -10.07
N GLY A 70 0.92 11.42 -9.94
CA GLY A 70 1.12 10.26 -9.06
C GLY A 70 0.13 9.14 -9.37
N ILE A 71 -0.64 8.72 -8.36
CA ILE A 71 -1.57 7.58 -8.47
C ILE A 71 -2.66 7.78 -9.54
N ALA A 72 -2.96 9.03 -9.89
CA ALA A 72 -3.95 9.37 -10.91
C ALA A 72 -3.43 9.22 -12.35
N THR A 73 -2.11 9.19 -12.56
CA THR A 73 -1.49 9.18 -13.90
C THR A 73 -0.49 8.06 -14.11
N THR A 74 -0.09 7.35 -13.04
CA THR A 74 0.90 6.28 -13.14
C THR A 74 0.40 5.13 -14.03
N GLU A 75 1.29 4.61 -14.85
CA GLU A 75 1.09 3.40 -15.66
C GLU A 75 1.80 2.19 -15.02
N ALA A 76 2.40 2.37 -13.84
CA ALA A 76 3.07 1.29 -13.13
C ALA A 76 2.07 0.23 -12.66
N GLU A 77 2.42 -1.05 -12.83
CA GLU A 77 1.64 -2.18 -12.33
C GLU A 77 1.67 -2.25 -10.79
N TRP A 78 2.81 -1.88 -10.22
CA TRP A 78 3.06 -1.89 -8.79
C TRP A 78 3.40 -0.50 -8.26
N TRP A 79 3.03 -0.27 -7.01
CA TRP A 79 3.46 0.89 -6.25
C TRP A 79 4.22 0.43 -5.01
N ALA A 80 5.36 1.05 -4.76
CA ALA A 80 6.21 0.77 -3.62
C ALA A 80 6.45 2.03 -2.78
N PHE A 81 6.26 1.91 -1.46
CA PHE A 81 6.60 2.93 -0.49
C PHE A 81 7.86 2.52 0.27
N VAL A 82 8.87 3.39 0.25
CA VAL A 82 10.01 3.30 1.18
C VAL A 82 9.64 4.16 2.39
N LEU A 83 9.27 3.50 3.49
CA LEU A 83 8.69 4.16 4.66
C LEU A 83 9.76 4.49 5.71
N GLY A 84 9.67 5.69 6.26
CA GLY A 84 10.54 6.17 7.32
C GLY A 84 11.96 6.54 6.87
N PRO A 85 12.76 7.14 7.78
CA PRO A 85 14.05 7.74 7.44
C PRO A 85 15.16 6.70 7.19
N ARG A 86 15.01 5.48 7.74
CA ARG A 86 16.03 4.42 7.66
C ARG A 86 16.07 3.71 6.31
N LYS A 87 15.02 3.82 5.50
CA LYS A 87 14.91 3.23 4.16
C LYS A 87 15.11 1.71 4.11
N ASP A 88 14.78 1.02 5.22
CA ASP A 88 14.87 -0.43 5.37
C ASP A 88 13.50 -1.14 5.39
N VAL A 89 12.41 -0.37 5.23
CA VAL A 89 11.05 -0.90 5.11
C VAL A 89 10.47 -0.54 3.75
N LEU A 90 10.12 -1.58 2.98
CA LEU A 90 9.41 -1.47 1.71
C LEU A 90 7.99 -2.00 1.87
N PHE A 91 6.99 -1.20 1.53
CA PHE A 91 5.61 -1.65 1.42
C PHE A 91 5.18 -1.58 -0.05
N ALA A 92 4.97 -2.73 -0.67
CA ALA A 92 4.57 -2.83 -2.08
C ALA A 92 3.17 -3.43 -2.21
N LEU A 93 2.39 -2.90 -3.14
CA LEU A 93 1.06 -3.38 -3.51
C LEU A 93 0.76 -3.06 -4.97
N SER A 94 -0.21 -3.76 -5.58
CA SER A 94 -0.61 -3.42 -6.93
C SER A 94 -1.20 -2.01 -6.98
N THR A 95 -0.92 -1.29 -8.06
CA THR A 95 -1.42 0.07 -8.26
C THR A 95 -2.95 0.12 -8.19
N ASP A 96 -3.64 -0.91 -8.69
CA ASP A 96 -5.10 -1.02 -8.61
C ASP A 96 -5.61 -1.15 -7.17
N ARG A 97 -4.87 -1.86 -6.31
CA ARG A 97 -5.21 -1.91 -4.88
C ARG A 97 -5.03 -0.54 -4.26
N LEU A 98 -3.93 0.16 -4.58
CA LEU A 98 -3.67 1.50 -4.08
C LEU A 98 -4.73 2.51 -4.54
N ARG A 99 -5.15 2.48 -5.80
CA ARG A 99 -6.25 3.33 -6.33
C ARG A 99 -7.52 3.17 -5.50
N LYS A 100 -7.95 1.94 -5.23
CA LYS A 100 -9.14 1.66 -4.41
C LYS A 100 -9.01 2.22 -2.98
N LEU A 101 -7.81 2.16 -2.39
CA LEU A 101 -7.55 2.74 -1.07
C LEU A 101 -7.63 4.27 -1.10
N VAL A 102 -7.07 4.89 -2.15
CA VAL A 102 -7.14 6.34 -2.34
C VAL A 102 -8.59 6.78 -2.54
N ASP A 103 -9.36 6.09 -3.39
CA ASP A 103 -10.77 6.40 -3.65
C ASP A 103 -11.60 6.33 -2.36
N HIS A 104 -11.40 5.30 -1.54
CA HIS A 104 -12.07 5.19 -0.24
C HIS A 104 -11.63 6.30 0.72
N ALA A 105 -10.32 6.59 0.80
CA ALA A 105 -9.79 7.64 1.67
C ALA A 105 -10.28 9.04 1.27
N GLN A 106 -10.49 9.30 -0.03
CA GLN A 106 -11.02 10.57 -0.53
C GLN A 106 -12.45 10.86 -0.03
N GLN A 107 -13.23 9.82 0.29
CA GLN A 107 -14.57 9.97 0.87
C GLN A 107 -14.53 10.58 2.29
N ASN A 108 -13.38 10.52 2.96
CA ASN A 108 -13.17 11.14 4.26
C ASN A 108 -12.48 12.52 4.11
N PRO A 109 -13.18 13.65 4.37
CA PRO A 109 -12.59 14.99 4.29
C PRO A 109 -11.32 15.17 5.12
N TRP A 110 -11.19 14.49 6.25
CA TRP A 110 -10.04 14.63 7.15
C TRP A 110 -8.75 14.04 6.58
N MET A 111 -8.86 13.05 5.71
CA MET A 111 -7.72 12.39 5.06
C MET A 111 -7.22 13.17 3.84
N ARG A 112 -8.06 14.01 3.21
CA ARG A 112 -7.64 14.87 2.10
C ARG A 112 -6.68 15.93 2.61
N LYS A 113 -5.43 15.91 2.11
CA LYS A 113 -4.38 16.84 2.51
C LYS A 113 -3.78 17.55 1.32
N ARG A 114 -3.51 18.84 1.52
CA ARG A 114 -2.65 19.63 0.65
C ARG A 114 -1.25 19.64 1.26
N CYS A 115 -0.26 19.14 0.53
CA CYS A 115 1.14 19.32 0.90
C CYS A 115 1.68 20.56 0.17
N VAL A 116 2.10 21.57 0.92
CA VAL A 116 2.70 22.80 0.36
C VAL A 116 4.20 22.88 0.63
N LYS A 117 4.79 21.80 1.17
CA LYS A 117 6.21 21.74 1.47
C LYS A 117 6.98 21.45 0.18
N GLY A 118 7.71 22.44 -0.32
CA GLY A 118 8.47 22.36 -1.57
C GLY A 118 7.93 23.29 -2.67
N GLY A 119 8.64 23.37 -3.80
CA GLY A 119 8.29 24.27 -4.91
C GLY A 119 7.05 23.86 -5.71
N ASN A 120 6.58 22.62 -5.54
CA ASN A 120 5.44 22.05 -6.24
C ASN A 120 4.40 21.55 -5.23
N PRO A 121 3.41 22.37 -4.84
CA PRO A 121 2.33 21.92 -3.97
C PRO A 121 1.56 20.75 -4.55
N THR A 122 1.11 19.83 -3.69
CA THR A 122 0.39 18.61 -4.08
C THR A 122 -0.91 18.43 -3.30
N TYR A 123 -1.88 17.74 -3.91
CA TYR A 123 -3.08 17.22 -3.28
C TYR A 123 -3.00 15.70 -3.25
N GLY A 124 -3.40 15.16 -2.10
CA GLY A 124 -3.32 13.74 -1.82
C GLY A 124 -4.20 13.34 -0.67
N VAL A 125 -4.09 12.07 -0.29
CA VAL A 125 -4.66 11.52 0.94
C VAL A 125 -3.54 11.14 1.91
N ALA A 126 -3.70 11.48 3.19
CA ALA A 126 -2.87 10.98 4.26
C ALA A 126 -3.67 9.89 4.99
N ILE A 127 -3.30 8.63 4.75
CA ILE A 127 -3.99 7.46 5.29
C ILE A 127 -3.23 7.00 6.54
N PRO A 128 -3.88 6.88 7.72
CA PRO A 128 -3.23 6.32 8.90
C PRO A 128 -2.65 4.95 8.59
N MET A 129 -1.41 4.69 9.00
CA MET A 129 -0.66 3.51 8.57
C MET A 129 -1.37 2.19 8.90
N GLY A 130 -2.03 2.11 10.06
CA GLY A 130 -2.88 0.97 10.41
C GLY A 130 -4.04 0.76 9.42
N GLN A 131 -4.75 1.83 9.04
CA GLN A 131 -5.85 1.75 8.06
C GLN A 131 -5.34 1.44 6.66
N PHE A 132 -4.16 1.95 6.31
CA PHE A 132 -3.51 1.66 5.03
C PHE A 132 -3.20 0.17 4.90
N VAL A 133 -2.57 -0.41 5.94
CA VAL A 133 -2.31 -1.86 5.99
C VAL A 133 -3.61 -2.64 5.99
N GLU A 134 -4.55 -2.35 6.90
CA GLU A 134 -5.86 -3.03 6.98
C GLU A 134 -6.59 -3.07 5.64
N GLY A 135 -6.64 -1.93 4.94
CA GLY A 135 -7.27 -1.82 3.64
C GLY A 135 -6.51 -2.59 2.55
N ALA A 136 -5.17 -2.59 2.59
CA ALA A 136 -4.34 -3.31 1.63
C ALA A 136 -4.54 -4.83 1.74
N VAL A 137 -4.66 -5.38 2.97
CA VAL A 137 -4.95 -6.81 3.18
C VAL A 137 -6.40 -7.18 2.86
N GLY A 138 -7.30 -6.19 2.75
CA GLY A 138 -8.71 -6.42 2.39
C GLY A 138 -9.52 -7.08 3.49
N THR A 139 -9.35 -6.65 4.75
CA THR A 139 -10.09 -7.22 5.88
C THR A 139 -11.60 -7.01 5.71
N LYS A 140 -12.34 -8.11 5.58
CA LYS A 140 -13.79 -8.11 5.80
C LYS A 140 -14.01 -7.93 7.30
N ARG A 141 -14.27 -6.70 7.77
CA ARG A 141 -14.78 -6.53 9.14
C ARG A 141 -16.06 -7.35 9.25
N LYS A 142 -16.14 -8.28 10.20
CA LYS A 142 -17.44 -8.84 10.60
C LYS A 142 -18.26 -7.64 11.08
N ALA A 143 -19.42 -7.41 10.49
CA ALA A 143 -20.38 -6.49 11.07
C ALA A 143 -20.62 -6.95 12.52
N ALA A 144 -20.40 -6.04 13.47
CA ALA A 144 -20.77 -6.25 14.86
C ALA A 144 -22.29 -6.21 14.99
#